data_AF-A0A067ELB9-F1
#
_entry.id   AF-A0A067ELB9-F1
#
_cell.length_a   1.000
_cell.length_b   1.000
_cell.length_c   1.000
_cell.angle_alpha   90.00
_cell.angle_beta   90.00
_cell.angle_gamma   90.00
#
_symmetry.space_group_name_H-M   'P 1'
#
loop_
_entity.id
_entity.type
_entity.pdbx_description
1 polymer ?
#
loop_
_entity_poly.entity_id
_entity_poly.type
_entity_poly.pdbx_seq_one_letter_code
_entity_poly.pdbx_strand_id
1 'polypeptide(L)'
;MAFWGVEVKPGKPFTHTADDVRGRLHISQATLGIGTAPKKSVVQCNVGDKSPVFLCSLFPEKAESCQLNLEFEEADEVVFSVIGPQSVHLTGYFLGASGQRYNLNDELESYGEDIADTETERSTGHSDEDKYDDSFINDADLDIIPPSPVSGGG
;
A
#
# COMPACT_ATOMS: atom_id res chain seq x y z
N MET A 1 -5.81 -18.50 3.93
CA MET A 1 -5.48 -17.71 2.72
C MET A 1 -4.52 -18.53 1.88
N ALA A 2 -4.77 -18.68 0.58
CA ALA A 2 -3.93 -19.46 -0.33
C ALA A 2 -3.14 -18.52 -1.25
N PHE A 3 -1.83 -18.72 -1.36
CA PHE A 3 -0.96 -17.89 -2.22
C PHE A 3 -1.38 -17.98 -3.69
N TRP A 4 -1.29 -16.85 -4.39
CA TRP A 4 -1.45 -16.76 -5.83
C TRP A 4 -0.34 -15.88 -6.43
N GLY A 5 0.14 -16.28 -7.61
CA GLY A 5 1.06 -15.46 -8.37
C GLY A 5 1.15 -15.88 -9.83
N VAL A 6 1.43 -14.92 -10.69
CA VAL A 6 1.57 -15.14 -12.14
C VAL A 6 2.56 -14.15 -12.75
N GLU A 7 3.29 -14.59 -13.76
CA GLU A 7 4.08 -13.72 -14.63
C GLU A 7 3.26 -13.36 -15.87
N VAL A 8 2.92 -12.07 -16.03
CA VAL A 8 2.26 -11.55 -17.22
C VAL A 8 3.32 -11.02 -18.18
N LYS A 9 3.41 -11.60 -19.38
CA LYS A 9 4.42 -11.23 -20.38
C LYS A 9 3.85 -10.22 -21.39
N PRO A 10 4.66 -9.30 -21.93
CA PRO A 10 4.23 -8.44 -23.02
C PRO A 10 3.67 -9.25 -24.20
N GLY A 11 2.50 -8.85 -24.69
CA GLY A 11 1.81 -9.55 -25.78
C GLY A 11 1.23 -10.92 -25.43
N LYS A 12 1.32 -11.37 -24.17
CA LYS A 12 0.71 -12.62 -23.67
C LYS A 12 -0.13 -12.31 -22.43
N PRO A 13 -1.40 -11.91 -22.63
CA PRO A 13 -2.34 -11.70 -21.54
C PRO A 13 -2.52 -12.97 -20.70
N PHE A 14 -2.79 -12.79 -19.41
CA PHE A 14 -3.17 -13.86 -18.51
C PHE A 14 -4.65 -13.73 -18.15
N THR A 15 -5.41 -14.79 -18.38
CA THR A 15 -6.82 -14.88 -17.99
C THR A 15 -6.93 -15.56 -16.62
N HIS A 16 -7.53 -14.86 -15.67
CA HIS A 16 -8.06 -15.44 -14.46
C HIS A 16 -9.54 -15.77 -14.65
N THR A 17 -9.85 -17.07 -14.63
CA THR A 17 -11.22 -17.56 -14.48
C THR A 17 -11.54 -17.67 -13.01
N ALA A 18 -12.69 -17.14 -12.62
CA ALA A 18 -13.22 -17.35 -11.29
C ALA A 18 -13.39 -18.85 -10.98
N ASP A 19 -13.18 -19.18 -9.71
CA ASP A 19 -13.34 -20.52 -9.18
C ASP A 19 -14.02 -20.40 -7.82
N ASP A 20 -15.32 -20.74 -7.78
CA ASP A 20 -16.18 -20.70 -6.59
C ASP A 20 -15.57 -21.45 -5.39
N VAL A 21 -14.67 -22.41 -5.63
CA VAL A 21 -14.00 -23.17 -4.56
C VAL A 21 -12.84 -22.38 -3.96
N ARG A 22 -12.14 -21.58 -4.76
CA ARG A 22 -10.95 -20.83 -4.33
C ARG A 22 -11.34 -19.50 -3.68
N GLY A 23 -12.48 -18.94 -4.06
CA GLY A 23 -12.97 -17.67 -3.58
C GLY A 23 -12.42 -16.47 -4.37
N ARG A 24 -12.64 -15.26 -3.85
CA ARG A 24 -12.22 -14.00 -4.47
C ARG A 24 -10.70 -13.88 -4.56
N LEU A 25 -10.20 -13.40 -5.70
CA LEU A 25 -8.78 -13.13 -5.89
C LEU A 25 -8.44 -11.73 -5.39
N HIS A 26 -7.53 -11.64 -4.43
CA HIS A 26 -6.95 -10.38 -3.97
C HIS A 26 -5.54 -10.23 -4.54
N ILE A 27 -5.29 -9.17 -5.31
CA ILE A 27 -3.96 -8.81 -5.82
C ILE A 27 -3.38 -7.71 -4.93
N SER A 28 -2.24 -8.02 -4.32
CA SER A 28 -1.57 -7.16 -3.35
C SER A 28 -0.29 -6.53 -3.86
N GLN A 29 0.31 -7.05 -4.94
CA GLN A 29 1.57 -6.51 -5.46
C GLN A 29 1.77 -6.78 -6.94
N ALA A 30 2.43 -5.83 -7.60
CA ALA A 30 2.99 -5.96 -8.94
C ALA A 30 4.48 -5.65 -8.89
N THR A 31 5.31 -6.52 -9.48
CA THR A 31 6.77 -6.38 -9.52
C THR A 31 7.29 -6.60 -10.93
N LEU A 32 8.17 -5.72 -11.39
CA LEU A 32 8.77 -5.75 -12.71
C LEU A 32 9.64 -7.01 -12.84
N GLY A 33 9.50 -7.72 -13.95
CA GLY A 33 10.34 -8.86 -14.30
C GLY A 33 11.76 -8.40 -14.66
N ILE A 34 12.72 -9.32 -14.50
CA ILE A 34 14.13 -9.06 -14.80
C ILE A 34 14.27 -8.68 -16.29
N GLY A 35 14.98 -7.58 -16.55
CA GLY A 35 15.28 -7.12 -17.89
C GLY A 35 16.09 -5.82 -17.88
N THR A 36 16.60 -5.44 -19.05
CA THR A 36 17.48 -4.27 -19.24
C THR A 36 16.80 -3.15 -20.02
N ALA A 37 15.51 -3.27 -20.29
CA ALA A 37 14.78 -2.30 -21.09
C ALA A 37 14.53 -1.03 -20.25
N PRO A 38 14.88 0.18 -20.73
CA PRO A 38 14.76 1.40 -19.94
C PRO A 38 13.32 1.96 -19.89
N LYS A 39 12.39 1.35 -20.64
CA LYS A 39 11.01 1.85 -20.75
C LYS A 39 10.14 1.24 -19.67
N LYS A 40 9.24 2.07 -19.14
CA LYS A 40 8.22 1.64 -18.18
C LYS A 40 7.34 0.51 -18.71
N SER A 41 6.82 -0.31 -17.81
CA SER A 41 5.80 -1.31 -18.10
C SER A 41 4.53 -0.99 -17.32
N VAL A 42 3.39 -0.98 -18.01
CA VAL A 42 2.07 -0.66 -17.45
C VAL A 42 1.25 -1.93 -17.39
N VAL A 43 0.70 -2.24 -16.22
CA VAL A 43 -0.25 -3.32 -16.04
C VAL A 43 -1.65 -2.79 -16.32
N GLN A 44 -2.40 -3.48 -17.16
CA GLN A 44 -3.81 -3.21 -17.38
C GLN A 44 -4.66 -4.46 -17.10
N CYS A 45 -5.91 -4.22 -16.76
CA CYS A 45 -6.90 -5.23 -16.44
C CYS A 45 -8.18 -4.98 -17.24
N ASN A 46 -8.77 -6.04 -17.77
CA ASN A 46 -10.12 -6.05 -18.31
C ASN A 46 -10.98 -7.04 -17.50
N VAL A 47 -12.22 -6.68 -17.22
CA VAL A 47 -13.19 -7.49 -16.47
C VAL A 47 -14.42 -7.70 -17.36
N GLY A 48 -14.63 -8.93 -17.83
CA GLY A 48 -15.67 -9.26 -18.80
C GLY A 48 -15.56 -8.44 -20.09
N ASP A 49 -16.68 -7.86 -20.52
CA ASP A 49 -16.78 -7.04 -21.74
C ASP A 49 -16.51 -5.54 -21.51
N LYS A 50 -15.95 -5.17 -20.35
CA LYS A 50 -15.68 -3.76 -20.01
C LYS A 50 -14.46 -3.24 -20.76
N SER A 51 -14.26 -1.92 -20.74
CA SER A 51 -13.03 -1.32 -21.27
C SER A 51 -11.85 -1.59 -20.32
N PRO A 52 -10.65 -1.89 -20.84
CA PRO A 52 -9.46 -2.06 -20.01
C PRO A 52 -9.12 -0.83 -19.16
N VAL A 53 -8.65 -1.05 -17.94
CA VAL A 53 -8.18 -0.02 -17.00
C VAL A 53 -6.73 -0.25 -16.59
N PHE A 54 -5.96 0.82 -16.37
CA PHE A 54 -4.59 0.72 -15.90
C PHE A 54 -4.54 0.54 -14.38
N LEU A 55 -3.81 -0.48 -13.92
CA LEU A 55 -3.64 -0.78 -12.50
C LEU A 55 -2.43 -0.06 -11.91
N CYS A 56 -1.29 -0.12 -12.59
CA CYS A 56 -0.06 0.53 -12.15
C CYS A 56 0.95 0.71 -13.31
N SER A 57 1.95 1.55 -13.06
CA SER A 57 3.05 1.82 -13.99
C SER A 57 4.38 1.61 -13.26
N LEU A 58 5.17 0.64 -13.73
CA LEU A 58 6.44 0.25 -13.14
C LEU A 58 7.59 0.82 -13.98
N PHE A 59 8.58 1.40 -13.30
CA PHE A 59 9.74 2.06 -13.91
C PHE A 59 11.02 1.33 -13.51
N PRO A 60 11.78 0.80 -14.48
CA PRO A 60 13.12 0.24 -14.22
C PRO A 60 13.97 1.22 -13.42
N GLU A 61 14.75 0.71 -12.46
CA GLU A 61 15.70 1.46 -11.62
C GLU A 61 15.10 2.57 -10.74
N LYS A 62 13.77 2.71 -10.72
CA LYS A 62 13.08 3.78 -9.97
C LYS A 62 11.93 3.26 -9.12
N ALA A 63 11.02 2.51 -9.74
CA ALA A 63 9.80 2.00 -9.11
C ALA A 63 9.48 0.64 -9.73
N GLU A 64 10.24 -0.37 -9.32
CA GLU A 64 10.14 -1.72 -9.86
C GLU A 64 9.05 -2.57 -9.19
N SER A 65 8.54 -2.13 -8.05
CA SER A 65 7.39 -2.75 -7.38
C SER A 65 6.33 -1.71 -7.03
N CYS A 66 5.07 -2.14 -7.03
CA CYS A 66 3.92 -1.35 -6.65
C CYS A 66 3.00 -2.21 -5.77
N GLN A 67 2.63 -1.69 -4.59
CA GLN A 67 1.60 -2.31 -3.76
C GLN A 67 0.22 -2.01 -4.36
N LEU A 68 -0.62 -3.03 -4.36
CA LEU A 68 -1.99 -2.99 -4.86
C LEU A 68 -2.94 -3.43 -3.74
N ASN A 69 -4.20 -3.06 -3.85
CA ASN A 69 -5.26 -3.51 -2.96
C ASN A 69 -6.52 -3.69 -3.83
N LEU A 70 -6.52 -4.75 -4.64
CA LEU A 70 -7.55 -5.00 -5.64
C LEU A 70 -8.17 -6.37 -5.41
N GLU A 71 -9.50 -6.42 -5.32
CA GLU A 71 -10.26 -7.66 -5.22
C GLU A 71 -11.06 -7.88 -6.50
N PHE A 72 -11.04 -9.12 -6.99
CA PHE A 72 -11.78 -9.56 -8.16
C PHE A 72 -12.82 -10.59 -7.73
N GLU A 73 -14.07 -10.34 -8.10
CA GLU A 73 -15.22 -11.19 -7.81
C GLU A 73 -15.28 -12.44 -8.70
N GLU A 74 -16.05 -13.44 -8.26
CA GLU A 74 -16.16 -14.76 -8.89
C GLU A 74 -17.07 -14.79 -10.13
N ALA A 75 -17.76 -13.70 -10.48
CA ALA A 75 -18.72 -13.71 -11.58
C ALA A 75 -18.08 -13.42 -12.96
N ASP A 76 -16.98 -12.68 -12.99
CA ASP A 76 -16.43 -12.11 -14.23
C ASP A 76 -15.06 -12.72 -14.57
N GLU A 77 -14.82 -12.99 -15.86
CA GLU A 77 -13.48 -13.30 -16.35
C GLU A 77 -12.59 -12.05 -16.28
N VAL A 78 -11.39 -12.20 -15.71
CA VAL A 78 -10.45 -11.10 -15.55
C VAL A 78 -9.20 -11.34 -16.39
N VAL A 79 -8.87 -10.40 -17.27
CA VAL A 79 -7.71 -10.49 -18.16
C VAL A 79 -6.67 -9.44 -17.78
N PHE A 80 -5.50 -9.90 -17.35
CA PHE A 80 -4.34 -9.05 -17.08
C PHE A 80 -3.43 -9.00 -18.30
N SER A 81 -2.95 -7.82 -18.66
CA SER A 81 -1.97 -7.65 -19.72
C SER A 81 -0.97 -6.55 -19.40
N VAL A 82 0.18 -6.61 -20.07
CA VAL A 82 1.28 -5.66 -19.88
C VAL A 82 1.54 -4.89 -21.16
N ILE A 83 1.56 -3.57 -21.04
CA ILE A 83 2.00 -2.64 -22.07
C ILE A 83 3.41 -2.17 -21.69
N GLY A 84 4.41 -2.69 -22.39
CA GLY A 84 5.81 -2.39 -22.11
C GLY A 84 6.73 -3.52 -22.58
N PRO A 85 8.05 -3.34 -22.41
CA PRO A 85 9.03 -4.32 -22.88
C PRO A 85 9.29 -5.47 -21.88
N GLN A 86 9.00 -5.29 -20.59
CA GLN A 86 9.29 -6.28 -19.54
C GLN A 86 8.03 -6.96 -19.04
N SER A 87 8.17 -8.19 -18.56
CA SER A 87 7.09 -8.88 -17.85
C SER A 87 6.82 -8.24 -16.49
N VAL A 88 5.67 -8.55 -15.92
CA VAL A 88 5.31 -8.14 -14.56
C VAL A 88 4.79 -9.35 -13.81
N HIS A 89 5.34 -9.58 -12.63
CA HIS A 89 4.87 -10.56 -11.67
C HIS A 89 3.75 -9.93 -10.84
N LEU A 90 2.55 -10.48 -10.94
CA LEU A 90 1.43 -10.16 -10.05
C LEU A 90 1.40 -11.20 -8.95
N THR A 91 1.25 -10.75 -7.71
CA THR A 91 1.13 -11.62 -6.54
C THR A 91 -0.02 -11.20 -5.66
N GLY A 92 -0.52 -12.17 -4.91
CA GLY A 92 -1.75 -12.02 -4.15
C GLY A 92 -2.12 -13.30 -3.42
N TYR A 93 -3.39 -13.39 -3.05
CA TYR A 93 -3.94 -14.55 -2.38
C TYR A 93 -5.44 -14.66 -2.64
N PHE A 94 -5.95 -15.87 -2.48
CA PHE A 94 -7.39 -16.09 -2.48
C PHE A 94 -7.96 -15.85 -1.08
N LEU A 95 -8.98 -15.00 -1.03
CA LEU A 95 -9.89 -14.84 0.11
C LEU A 95 -10.86 -16.00 0.03
N GLY A 96 -10.56 -17.09 0.76
CA GLY A 96 -11.34 -18.32 0.70
C GLY A 96 -12.84 -18.09 0.92
N ALA A 97 -13.66 -18.98 0.37
CA ALA A 97 -15.12 -18.95 0.49
C ALA A 97 -15.61 -19.26 1.93
N SER A 98 -15.21 -18.48 2.92
CA SER A 98 -15.78 -18.50 4.27
C SER A 98 -16.78 -17.34 4.38
N GLY A 99 -18.01 -17.50 3.89
CA GLY A 99 -18.97 -16.38 3.91
C GLY A 99 -20.44 -16.62 3.61
N GLN A 100 -20.85 -17.62 2.83
CA GLN A 100 -22.28 -18.01 2.73
C GLN A 100 -22.75 -18.84 3.95
N ARG A 101 -22.07 -18.67 5.09
CA ARG A 101 -22.58 -18.99 6.42
C ARG A 101 -22.34 -17.77 7.29
N TYR A 102 -23.24 -16.81 7.16
CA TYR A 102 -23.53 -15.83 8.20
C TYR A 102 -23.90 -16.60 9.48
N ASN A 103 -22.91 -17.01 10.26
CA ASN A 103 -23.12 -17.05 11.69
C ASN A 103 -23.09 -15.59 12.13
N LEU A 104 -24.28 -15.08 12.44
CA LEU A 104 -24.45 -13.96 13.35
C LEU A 104 -23.60 -14.23 14.61
N ASN A 105 -22.35 -13.79 14.62
CA ASN A 105 -21.65 -13.48 15.84
C ASN A 105 -20.83 -12.23 15.57
N ASP A 106 -21.60 -11.17 15.45
CA ASP A 106 -21.20 -9.77 15.52
C ASP A 106 -20.66 -9.51 16.93
N GLU A 107 -19.48 -10.06 17.25
CA GLU A 107 -18.71 -9.60 18.40
C GLU A 107 -17.93 -8.37 17.96
N LEU A 108 -18.63 -7.24 18.08
CA LEU A 108 -18.10 -5.92 18.35
C LEU A 108 -16.62 -5.95 18.82
N GLU A 109 -15.68 -5.68 17.92
CA GLU A 109 -14.44 -5.02 18.33
C GLU A 109 -14.81 -3.57 18.66
N SER A 110 -15.27 -3.38 19.91
CA SER A 110 -15.62 -2.11 20.52
C SER A 110 -14.48 -1.12 20.37
N TYR A 111 -14.61 -0.24 19.38
CA TYR A 111 -13.68 0.84 19.10
C TYR A 111 -13.79 1.91 20.20
N GLY A 112 -12.71 2.11 20.95
CA GLY A 112 -12.46 3.30 21.77
C GLY A 112 -13.28 3.40 23.06
N GLU A 113 -12.67 3.03 24.20
CA GLU A 113 -13.15 3.50 25.50
C GLU A 113 -12.78 4.98 25.65
N ASP A 114 -13.77 5.83 25.38
CA ASP A 114 -13.73 7.28 25.51
C ASP A 114 -13.78 7.63 27.01
N ILE A 115 -12.63 7.77 27.67
CA ILE A 115 -12.56 8.22 29.07
C ILE A 115 -12.65 9.76 29.07
N ALA A 116 -13.81 10.26 28.66
CA ALA A 116 -14.24 11.61 28.89
C ALA A 116 -15.19 11.64 30.11
N ASP A 117 -14.80 12.45 31.08
CA ASP A 117 -15.58 12.97 32.20
C ASP A 117 -15.67 12.21 33.55
N THR A 118 -14.80 12.67 34.45
CA THR A 118 -15.16 13.40 35.68
C THR A 118 -15.91 12.65 36.79
N GLU A 119 -15.16 12.20 37.82
CA GLU A 119 -15.58 12.42 39.22
C GLU A 119 -14.40 12.88 40.08
N THR A 120 -14.63 13.98 40.78
CA THR A 120 -13.67 14.74 41.58
C THR A 120 -13.82 14.28 43.02
N GLU A 121 -12.87 13.52 43.58
CA GLU A 121 -12.78 13.33 45.03
C GLU A 121 -11.45 13.84 45.58
N ARG A 122 -11.58 14.53 46.70
CA ARG A 122 -10.68 15.55 47.23
C ARG A 122 -9.86 14.98 48.39
N SER A 123 -8.63 15.49 48.51
CA SER A 123 -7.72 15.50 49.69
C SER A 123 -7.16 14.15 50.16
N THR A 124 -5.87 14.00 50.45
CA THR A 124 -5.09 14.74 51.46
C THR A 124 -3.60 14.79 51.12
N GLY A 125 -2.95 15.90 51.50
CA GLY A 125 -1.63 16.29 51.01
C GLY A 125 -0.41 15.60 51.60
N HIS A 126 0.72 15.87 50.95
CA HIS A 126 1.98 16.14 51.61
C HIS A 126 2.83 17.03 50.70
N SER A 127 3.29 18.14 51.27
CA SER A 127 4.30 19.05 50.73
C SER A 127 5.57 18.30 50.38
N ASP A 128 6.27 18.69 49.32
CA ASP A 128 7.58 19.34 49.45
C ASP A 128 8.07 19.89 48.09
N GLU A 129 8.69 21.05 48.21
CA GLU A 129 9.33 21.88 47.19
C GLU A 129 10.39 21.07 46.42
N ASP A 130 10.68 21.36 45.14
CA ASP A 130 12.04 21.64 44.65
C ASP A 130 12.06 22.10 43.17
N LYS A 131 12.39 23.38 42.99
CA LYS A 131 13.10 24.07 41.89
C LYS A 131 13.07 23.50 40.46
N TYR A 132 12.42 24.27 39.58
CA TYR A 132 12.55 24.23 38.13
C TYR A 132 13.95 24.72 37.69
N ASP A 133 14.67 23.88 36.94
CA ASP A 133 15.89 24.24 36.23
C ASP A 133 15.52 24.60 34.79
N ASP A 134 15.47 25.91 34.52
CA ASP A 134 15.22 26.51 33.20
C ASP A 134 16.43 26.29 32.28
N SER A 135 16.46 25.16 31.57
CA SER A 135 17.30 25.01 30.37
C SER A 135 16.51 25.39 29.12
N PHE A 136 16.19 26.68 29.04
CA PHE A 136 15.67 27.35 27.84
C PHE A 136 16.68 27.14 26.70
N ILE A 137 16.33 26.31 25.72
CA ILE A 137 17.15 26.08 24.54
C ILE A 137 17.45 27.45 23.90
N ASN A 138 18.75 27.74 23.79
CA ASN A 138 19.30 28.98 23.27
C ASN A 138 19.11 29.02 21.74
N ASP A 139 18.25 29.93 21.26
CA ASP A 139 18.09 30.28 19.84
C ASP A 139 19.33 31.05 19.32
N ALA A 140 20.47 30.37 19.24
CA ALA A 140 21.70 30.92 18.69
C ALA A 140 22.44 29.87 17.84
N ASP A 141 21.93 29.63 16.63
CA ASP A 141 22.69 29.69 15.37
C ASP A 141 21.85 29.13 14.22
N LEU A 142 20.96 29.97 13.69
CA LEU A 142 20.51 29.84 12.30
C LEU A 142 21.54 30.53 11.42
N ASP A 143 22.59 29.80 11.02
CA ASP A 143 23.50 30.27 9.98
C ASP A 143 22.81 30.21 8.61
N ILE A 144 22.32 31.38 8.23
CA ILE A 144 21.74 31.74 6.94
C ILE A 144 22.83 31.62 5.87
N ILE A 145 22.66 30.68 4.93
CA ILE A 145 23.42 30.64 3.68
C ILE A 145 22.99 31.83 2.79
N PRO A 146 23.91 32.65 2.26
CA PRO A 146 24.02 32.79 0.79
C PRO A 146 25.45 33.21 0.33
N PRO A 147 25.68 33.54 -0.96
CA PRO A 147 25.75 32.67 -2.13
C PRO A 147 27.17 32.65 -2.77
N SER A 148 27.41 31.72 -3.70
CA SER A 148 28.68 31.60 -4.44
C SER A 148 28.96 32.80 -5.36
N PRO A 149 30.23 33.20 -5.55
CA PRO A 149 30.66 33.93 -6.74
C PRO A 149 31.42 33.01 -7.72
N VAL A 150 31.04 33.16 -8.99
CA VAL A 150 31.72 32.66 -10.20
C VAL A 150 32.94 33.52 -10.54
N SER A 151 33.84 32.95 -11.37
CA SER A 151 34.91 33.57 -12.18
C SER A 151 36.30 33.46 -11.56
N GLY A 152 37.38 33.05 -12.22
CA GLY A 152 37.67 32.87 -13.64
C GLY A 152 39.13 33.33 -13.88
N GLY A 153 39.90 32.57 -14.66
CA GLY A 153 41.15 33.03 -15.31
C GLY A 153 42.45 32.96 -14.50
N GLY A 154 43.43 32.25 -15.06
CA GLY A 154 44.83 32.23 -14.62
C GLY A 154 45.49 30.88 -14.80
#